data_AF-A0A0C2SWG0-F1
#
_entry.id   AF-A0A0C2SWG0-F1
#
_cell.length_a   1.000
_cell.length_b   1.000
_cell.length_c   1.000
_cell.angle_alpha   90.00
_cell.angle_beta   90.00
_cell.angle_gamma   90.00
#
_symmetry.space_group_name_H-M   'P 1'
#
loop_
_entity.id
_entity.type
_entity.pdbx_description
1 polymer ?
#
loop_
_entity_poly.entity_id
_entity_poly.type
_entity_poly.pdbx_seq_one_letter_code
_entity_poly.pdbx_strand_id
1 'polypeptide(L)'
;MRATLLEVAKAIQYIHSLGPVLGYEFYASDIYLDSDNHVKFLYPCFRLKDLCKGRVEYDGFGKVTSEDDIRNFGLLVYEVIFSKRSGEARPSEPEIPDNIWELIQWCCASDPKKRPTIDQVVHEMESWILLGQ
;
A
#
# COMPACT_ATOMS: atom_id res chain seq x y z
N MET A 1 13.75 -3.85 -2.80
CA MET A 1 12.60 -3.96 -1.88
C MET A 1 12.09 -2.60 -1.42
N ARG A 2 12.88 -1.79 -0.68
CA ARG A 2 12.42 -0.46 -0.22
C ARG A 2 12.01 0.51 -1.34
N ALA A 3 12.83 0.65 -2.38
CA ALA A 3 12.49 1.47 -3.55
C ALA A 3 11.20 1.00 -4.23
N THR A 4 11.02 -0.31 -4.39
CA THR A 4 9.81 -0.92 -4.93
C THR A 4 8.57 -0.59 -4.09
N LEU A 5 8.65 -0.75 -2.77
CA LEU A 5 7.54 -0.42 -1.87
C LEU A 5 7.23 1.08 -1.86
N LEU A 6 8.23 1.95 -2.04
CA LEU A 6 8.02 3.38 -2.20
C LEU A 6 7.27 3.69 -3.50
N GLU A 7 7.63 3.05 -4.62
CA GLU A 7 6.91 3.21 -5.89
C GLU A 7 5.45 2.75 -5.77
N VAL A 8 5.18 1.65 -5.04
CA VAL A 8 3.83 1.21 -4.68
C VAL A 8 3.10 2.32 -3.89
N ALA A 9 3.71 2.87 -2.85
CA ALA A 9 3.11 3.93 -2.03
C ALA A 9 2.82 5.19 -2.87
N LYS A 10 3.73 5.58 -3.77
CA LYS A 10 3.55 6.72 -4.70
C LYS A 10 2.42 6.49 -5.70
N ALA A 11 2.23 5.26 -6.17
CA ALA A 11 1.10 4.93 -7.02
C ALA A 11 -0.23 5.06 -6.26
N ILE A 12 -0.30 4.56 -5.02
CA ILE A 12 -1.48 4.74 -4.16
C ILE A 12 -1.73 6.23 -3.89
N GLN A 13 -0.67 7.00 -3.61
CA GLN A 13 -0.74 8.45 -3.42
C GLN A 13 -1.34 9.16 -4.64
N TYR A 14 -0.86 8.79 -5.83
CA TYR A 14 -1.42 9.31 -7.08
C TYR A 14 -2.91 8.98 -7.21
N ILE A 15 -3.32 7.74 -6.91
CA ILE A 15 -4.74 7.33 -6.98
C ILE A 15 -5.60 8.12 -5.99
N HIS A 16 -5.16 8.26 -4.72
CA HIS A 16 -5.86 9.06 -3.71
C HIS A 16 -5.99 10.53 -4.15
N SER A 17 -4.97 11.09 -4.80
CA SER A 17 -4.99 12.47 -5.30
C SER A 17 -6.05 12.73 -6.38
N LEU A 18 -6.46 11.68 -7.10
CA LEU A 18 -7.52 11.76 -8.12
C LEU A 18 -8.92 11.65 -7.50
N GLY A 19 -9.03 11.28 -6.22
CA GLY A 19 -10.29 11.06 -5.48
C GLY A 19 -10.71 9.60 -5.25
N PRO A 20 -10.36 8.61 -6.10
CA PRO A 20 -10.65 7.20 -5.85
C PRO A 20 -9.85 6.59 -4.70
N VAL A 21 -10.37 5.49 -4.16
CA VAL A 21 -9.68 4.54 -3.28
C VAL A 21 -9.59 3.18 -3.97
N LEU A 22 -8.62 2.36 -3.60
CA LEU A 22 -8.46 0.99 -4.09
C LEU A 22 -9.53 0.10 -3.45
N GLY A 23 -10.66 -0.06 -4.14
CA GLY A 23 -11.85 -0.78 -3.64
C GLY A 23 -11.69 -2.27 -3.23
N TYR A 24 -10.49 -2.85 -3.23
CA TYR A 24 -10.27 -4.29 -3.01
C TYR A 24 -8.91 -4.56 -2.34
N GLU A 25 -8.80 -5.67 -1.62
CA GLU A 25 -7.50 -6.16 -1.12
C GLU A 25 -6.57 -6.42 -2.30
N PHE A 26 -5.39 -5.81 -2.31
CA PHE A 26 -4.36 -6.10 -3.30
C PHE A 26 -3.22 -6.87 -2.63
N TYR A 27 -2.72 -7.89 -3.31
CA TYR A 27 -1.66 -8.77 -2.84
C TYR A 27 -0.37 -8.55 -3.63
N ALA A 28 0.73 -9.15 -3.17
CA ALA A 28 1.99 -9.12 -3.92
C ALA A 28 1.83 -9.66 -5.36
N SER A 29 0.88 -10.58 -5.60
CA SER A 29 0.58 -11.11 -6.93
C SER A 29 -0.04 -10.09 -7.90
N ASP A 30 -0.61 -9.00 -7.39
CA ASP A 30 -1.27 -7.96 -8.20
C ASP A 30 -0.28 -6.86 -8.62
N ILE A 31 0.99 -6.98 -8.20
CA ILE A 31 2.04 -5.98 -8.41
C ILE A 31 3.15 -6.59 -9.26
N TYR A 32 3.42 -5.96 -10.39
CA TYR A 32 4.45 -6.38 -11.33
C TYR A 32 5.53 -5.32 -11.45
N LEU A 33 6.75 -5.77 -11.72
CA LEU A 33 7.86 -4.91 -12.11
C LEU A 33 8.07 -5.08 -13.62
N ASP A 34 8.26 -3.96 -14.33
CA ASP A 34 8.73 -4.04 -15.70
C ASP A 34 10.27 -4.16 -15.78
N SER A 35 10.80 -4.13 -17.00
CA SER A 35 12.25 -4.26 -17.25
C SER A 35 13.10 -3.18 -16.57
N ASP A 36 12.50 -2.04 -16.21
CA ASP A 36 13.16 -0.91 -15.56
C ASP A 36 12.86 -0.86 -14.05
N ASN A 37 12.21 -1.88 -13.50
CA ASN A 37 11.72 -1.97 -12.12
C ASN A 37 10.64 -0.93 -11.76
N HIS A 38 9.90 -0.41 -12.74
CA HIS A 38 8.72 0.40 -12.45
C HIS A 38 7.55 -0.48 -12.03
N VAL A 39 6.88 -0.06 -10.96
CA VAL A 39 5.73 -0.76 -10.39
C VAL A 39 4.51 -0.60 -11.29
N LYS A 40 3.88 -1.73 -11.62
CA LYS A 40 2.63 -1.82 -12.38
C LYS A 40 1.59 -2.59 -11.56
N PHE A 41 0.47 -1.95 -11.29
CA PHE A 41 -0.67 -2.59 -10.63
C PHE A 41 -1.56 -3.27 -11.67
N LEU A 42 -1.80 -4.57 -11.49
CA LEU A 42 -2.89 -5.26 -12.17
C LEU A 42 -4.13 -5.14 -11.30
N TYR A 43 -4.95 -4.14 -11.58
CA TYR A 43 -6.17 -3.91 -10.83
C TYR A 43 -7.40 -4.30 -11.66
N PRO A 44 -7.97 -5.50 -11.48
CA PRO A 44 -9.08 -5.98 -12.31
C PRO A 44 -10.34 -5.10 -12.21
N CYS A 45 -10.46 -4.30 -11.15
CA CYS A 45 -11.61 -3.42 -10.91
C CYS A 45 -11.36 -1.94 -11.25
N PHE A 46 -10.17 -1.56 -11.75
CA PHE A 46 -9.85 -0.17 -12.08
C PHE A 46 -10.01 0.04 -13.58
N ARG A 47 -11.21 0.44 -14.02
CA ARG A 47 -11.41 0.81 -15.41
C ARG A 47 -11.07 2.28 -15.59
N LEU A 48 -10.02 2.57 -16.35
CA LEU A 48 -9.60 3.92 -16.72
C LEU A 48 -10.74 4.80 -17.29
N LYS A 49 -11.79 4.16 -17.84
CA LYS A 49 -13.00 4.81 -18.36
C LYS A 49 -13.81 5.56 -17.29
N ASP A 50 -13.63 5.20 -16.02
CA ASP A 50 -14.37 5.76 -14.89
C ASP A 50 -13.66 7.01 -14.31
N LEU A 51 -12.33 7.10 -14.45
CA LEU A 51 -11.55 8.33 -14.22
C LEU A 51 -11.98 9.46 -15.17
N CYS A 52 -12.13 9.17 -16.47
CA CYS A 52 -12.55 10.16 -17.46
C CYS A 52 -13.97 10.69 -17.23
N LYS A 53 -14.79 10.00 -16.43
CA LYS A 53 -16.17 10.39 -16.10
C LYS A 53 -16.27 11.10 -14.75
N GLY A 54 -15.16 11.28 -14.02
CA GLY A 54 -15.15 11.84 -12.68
C GLY A 54 -16.02 11.04 -11.69
N ARG A 55 -16.28 9.77 -12.00
CA ARG A 55 -17.16 8.88 -11.25
C ARG A 55 -16.55 7.51 -11.21
N VAL A 56 -15.84 7.21 -10.13
CA VAL A 56 -15.61 5.82 -9.73
C VAL A 56 -16.86 5.41 -8.95
N GLU A 57 -17.93 5.08 -9.66
CA GLU A 57 -19.10 4.43 -9.06
C GLU A 57 -18.74 2.96 -8.83
N TYR A 58 -18.35 2.67 -7.58
CA TYR A 58 -18.04 1.33 -7.10
C TYR A 58 -19.33 0.47 -7.02
N ASP A 59 -19.24 -0.80 -7.41
CA ASP A 59 -20.35 -1.66 -7.84
C ASP A 59 -20.93 -2.60 -6.77
N GLY A 60 -20.76 -2.28 -5.48
CA GLY A 60 -21.63 -2.83 -4.43
C GLY A 60 -21.01 -3.69 -3.33
N PHE A 61 -19.70 -3.62 -3.08
CA PHE A 61 -19.07 -4.24 -1.89
C PHE A 61 -18.72 -3.22 -0.79
N GLY A 62 -19.71 -2.73 -0.04
CA GLY A 62 -19.47 -1.89 1.13
C GLY A 62 -18.79 -0.53 0.84
N LYS A 63 -18.62 0.29 1.89
CA LYS A 63 -17.90 1.57 1.80
C LYS A 63 -16.43 1.32 2.05
N VAL A 64 -15.63 1.21 0.99
CA VAL A 64 -14.16 1.18 1.09
C VAL A 64 -13.65 2.59 1.36
N THR A 65 -12.65 2.71 2.22
CA THR A 65 -12.07 3.98 2.68
C THR A 65 -10.59 4.08 2.34
N SER A 66 -10.03 5.29 2.34
CA SER A 66 -8.58 5.51 2.17
C SER A 66 -7.78 4.75 3.24
N GLU A 67 -8.35 4.59 4.42
CA GLU A 67 -7.77 3.88 5.54
C GLU A 67 -7.69 2.36 5.28
N ASP A 68 -8.57 1.81 4.43
CA ASP A 68 -8.51 0.40 4.02
C ASP A 68 -7.34 0.16 3.06
N ASP A 69 -7.09 1.09 2.12
CA ASP A 69 -5.92 1.04 1.24
C ASP A 69 -4.61 1.04 2.05
N ILE A 70 -4.57 1.85 3.11
CA ILE A 70 -3.41 1.95 3.99
C ILE A 70 -3.18 0.64 4.75
N ARG A 71 -4.25 0.00 5.23
CA ARG A 71 -4.16 -1.33 5.83
C ARG A 71 -3.64 -2.35 4.82
N ASN A 72 -4.19 -2.36 3.61
CA ASN A 72 -3.76 -3.27 2.54
C ASN A 72 -2.30 -3.07 2.17
N PHE A 73 -1.82 -1.81 2.13
CA PHE A 73 -0.41 -1.51 1.96
C PHE A 73 0.44 -2.11 3.08
N GLY A 74 0.05 -1.97 4.35
CA GLY A 74 0.76 -2.59 5.47
C GLY A 74 0.82 -4.13 5.38
N LEU A 75 -0.28 -4.76 4.96
CA LEU A 75 -0.34 -6.21 4.73
C LEU A 75 0.53 -6.66 3.56
N LEU A 76 0.59 -5.88 2.49
CA LEU A 76 1.49 -6.11 1.36
C LEU A 76 2.96 -6.03 1.78
N VAL A 77 3.34 -4.99 2.54
CA VAL A 77 4.71 -4.84 3.05
C VAL A 77 5.09 -6.07 3.88
N TYR A 78 4.18 -6.53 4.75
CA TYR A 78 4.36 -7.77 5.51
C TYR A 78 4.54 -8.98 4.58
N GLU A 79 3.65 -9.16 3.60
CA GLU A 79 3.70 -10.29 2.67
C GLU A 79 5.02 -10.34 1.89
N VAL A 80 5.47 -9.21 1.36
CA VAL A 80 6.71 -9.10 0.58
C VAL A 80 7.94 -9.44 1.42
N ILE A 81 7.97 -9.01 2.69
CA ILE A 81 9.11 -9.24 3.59
C ILE A 81 9.14 -10.68 4.08
N PHE A 82 8.00 -11.18 4.58
CA PHE A 82 7.95 -12.45 5.30
C PHE A 82 7.54 -13.63 4.42
N SER A 83 7.13 -13.38 3.17
CA SER A 83 6.55 -14.39 2.26
C SER A 83 5.40 -15.17 2.91
N LYS A 84 4.60 -14.49 3.73
CA LYS A 84 3.51 -15.06 4.54
C LYS A 84 2.28 -14.18 4.41
N ARG A 85 1.10 -14.83 4.43
CA ARG A 85 -0.16 -14.13 4.67
C ARG A 85 -0.16 -13.66 6.12
N SER A 86 -0.48 -12.39 6.33
CA SER A 86 -0.32 -11.63 7.58
C SER A 86 -0.56 -12.41 8.88
N GLY A 87 0.29 -12.17 9.89
CA GLY A 87 0.07 -12.60 11.27
C GLY A 87 0.06 -11.41 12.24
N GLU A 88 -0.56 -11.56 13.41
CA GLU A 88 -0.68 -10.49 14.42
C GLU A 88 0.66 -10.15 15.11
N ALA A 89 1.66 -11.02 15.01
CA ALA A 89 2.95 -10.87 15.66
C ALA A 89 4.10 -10.69 14.65
N ARG A 90 5.14 -9.96 15.07
CA ARG A 90 6.42 -9.84 14.34
C ARG A 90 7.05 -11.22 14.21
N PRO A 91 7.23 -11.76 13.00
CA PRO A 91 7.97 -12.99 12.82
C PRO A 91 9.42 -12.80 13.26
N SER A 92 10.05 -13.86 13.79
CA SER A 92 11.47 -13.85 14.14
C SER A 92 12.38 -13.82 12.90
N GLU A 93 11.88 -14.26 11.74
CA GLU A 93 12.65 -14.33 10.51
C GLU A 93 11.81 -13.91 9.27
N PRO A 94 12.40 -13.13 8.34
CA PRO A 94 13.71 -12.48 8.47
C PRO A 94 13.71 -11.38 9.54
N GLU A 95 14.89 -11.10 10.11
CA GLU A 95 15.08 -9.91 10.94
C GLU A 95 14.97 -8.66 10.05
N ILE A 96 14.09 -7.74 10.42
CA ILE A 96 13.91 -6.46 9.74
C ILE A 96 14.24 -5.30 10.67
N PRO A 97 14.65 -4.14 10.14
CA PRO A 97 14.79 -2.92 10.93
C PRO A 97 13.47 -2.51 11.61
N ASP A 98 13.56 -1.92 12.80
CA ASP A 98 12.40 -1.57 13.61
C ASP A 98 11.47 -0.57 12.91
N ASN A 99 12.03 0.40 12.17
CA ASN A 99 11.22 1.36 11.41
C ASN A 99 10.30 0.71 10.37
N ILE A 100 10.75 -0.38 9.74
CA ILE A 100 9.91 -1.14 8.80
C ILE A 100 8.77 -1.82 9.54
N TRP A 101 9.06 -2.41 10.71
CA TRP A 101 8.04 -3.04 11.54
C TRP A 101 7.03 -2.03 12.08
N GLU A 102 7.50 -0.88 12.56
CA GLU A 102 6.66 0.23 13.04
C GLU A 102 5.75 0.76 11.93
N LEU A 103 6.25 0.90 10.69
CA LEU A 103 5.41 1.28 9.54
C LEU A 103 4.30 0.25 9.29
N ILE A 104 4.62 -1.05 9.33
CA ILE A 104 3.60 -2.12 9.18
C ILE A 104 2.55 -1.97 10.29
N GLN A 105 2.96 -1.80 11.54
CA GLN A 105 2.04 -1.65 12.67
C GLN A 105 1.17 -0.40 12.54
N TRP A 106 1.75 0.71 12.10
CA TRP A 106 1.03 1.98 11.91
C TRP A 106 -0.02 1.86 10.82
N CYS A 107 0.33 1.27 9.68
CA CYS A 107 -0.60 0.98 8.59
C CYS A 107 -1.71 0.00 8.99
N CYS A 108 -1.39 -0.99 9.84
CA CYS A 108 -2.30 -2.04 10.28
C CYS A 108 -3.01 -1.72 11.61
N ALA A 109 -3.04 -0.47 12.05
CA ALA A 109 -3.73 -0.09 13.29
C ALA A 109 -5.20 -0.54 13.28
N SER A 110 -5.66 -1.16 14.39
CA SER A 110 -7.02 -1.69 14.52
C SER A 110 -8.09 -0.62 14.34
N ASP A 111 -7.80 0.59 14.84
CA ASP A 111 -8.63 1.78 14.61
C ASP A 111 -8.23 2.44 13.27
N PRO A 112 -9.12 2.48 12.25
CA PRO A 112 -8.81 3.08 10.96
C PRO A 112 -8.31 4.52 11.06
N LYS A 113 -8.81 5.29 12.02
CA LYS A 113 -8.43 6.71 12.19
C LYS A 113 -7.02 6.92 12.75
N LYS A 114 -6.39 5.86 13.26
CA LYS A 114 -5.01 5.89 13.73
C LYS A 114 -4.00 5.48 12.65
N ARG A 115 -4.49 4.97 11.51
CA ARG A 115 -3.65 4.66 10.36
C ARG A 115 -3.12 5.97 9.74
N PRO A 116 -1.93 5.95 9.13
CA PRO A 116 -1.42 7.11 8.41
C PRO A 116 -2.27 7.43 7.18
N THR A 117 -2.13 8.65 6.69
CA THR A 117 -2.46 8.98 5.29
C THR A 117 -1.36 8.47 4.37
N ILE A 118 -1.67 8.31 3.09
CA ILE A 118 -0.66 7.87 2.12
C ILE A 118 0.48 8.89 1.96
N ASP A 119 0.19 10.19 2.12
CA ASP A 119 1.22 11.24 2.13
C ASP A 119 2.21 11.07 3.28
N GLN A 120 1.72 10.70 4.47
CA GLN A 120 2.58 10.40 5.60
C GLN A 120 3.42 9.14 5.38
N VAL A 121 2.85 8.09 4.77
CA VAL A 121 3.59 6.88 4.40
C VAL A 121 4.72 7.20 3.41
N VAL A 122 4.41 7.93 2.33
CA VAL A 122 5.42 8.32 1.33
C VAL A 122 6.52 9.15 1.97
N HIS A 123 6.16 10.14 2.80
CA HIS A 123 7.13 10.98 3.49
C HIS A 123 8.07 10.17 4.40
N GLU A 124 7.51 9.26 5.21
CA GLU A 124 8.29 8.39 6.09
C GLU A 124 9.29 7.54 5.28
N MET A 125 8.82 6.90 4.20
CA MET A 125 9.65 6.05 3.35
C MET A 125 10.74 6.81 2.60
N GLU A 126 10.45 8.04 2.13
CA GLU A 126 11.45 8.91 1.52
C GLU A 126 12.52 9.34 2.52
N SER A 127 12.13 9.59 3.78
CA SER A 127 13.06 9.95 4.84
C SER A 127 14.12 8.85 5.07
N TRP A 128 13.72 7.57 5.01
CA TRP A 128 14.65 6.46 5.17
C TRP A 128 15.68 6.38 4.04
N ILE A 129 15.26 6.62 2.80
CA ILE A 129 16.16 6.64 1.63
C ILE A 129 17.16 7.78 1.74
N LEU A 130 16.70 8.97 2.14
CA LEU A 130 17.56 10.15 2.30
C LEU A 130 18.56 10.00 3.45
N LEU A 131 18.18 9.30 4.52
CA LEU A 131 19.02 9.05 5.69
C LEU A 131 19.91 7.80 5.54
N GLY A 132 19.77 7.03 4.45
CA GLY A 132 20.51 5.78 4.24
C GLY A 132 20.14 4.67 5.23
N GLN A 133 18.94 4.74 5.81
CA GLN A 133 18.39 3.78 6.77
C GLN A 133 17.72 2.61 6.09
#